data_AF-A0A972DET9-F1
#
_entry.id   AF-A0A972DET9-F1
#
_cell.length_a   1.000
_cell.length_b   1.000
_cell.length_c   1.000
_cell.angle_alpha   90.00
_cell.angle_beta   90.00
_cell.angle_gamma   90.00
#
_symmetry.space_group_name_H-M   'P 1'
#
loop_
_entity.id
_entity.type
_entity.pdbx_description
1 polymer ?
#
loop_
_entity_poly.entity_id
_entity_poly.type
_entity_poly.pdbx_seq_one_letter_code
_entity_poly.pdbx_strand_id
1 'polypeptide(L)'
;MSKTCNIVKDLIPLYIENMVSDESRIMVERHIKFCPECKNILNEMQSFDEIPADKDSTPLRKIESTLRKKKAQTIILSVLVSLVVFVIAFSFLTAPEFHRYNEGSVSLQDIGDGLVLLQFKNTVAGYDIHSYPAEDGSGYVYHITTWNNIWNRMFKTSKAKNTVLNPNGEAIAAVYYYQADGSADHLK
;
A
#
# COMPACT_ATOMS: atom_id res chain seq x y z
N MET A 1 -62.10 45.01 -15.63
CA MET A 1 -60.92 44.63 -14.82
C MET A 1 -60.29 45.91 -14.25
N SER A 2 -60.07 46.00 -12.93
CA SER A 2 -59.51 47.21 -12.30
C SER A 2 -57.98 47.15 -12.24
N LYS A 3 -57.29 48.29 -12.25
CA LYS A 3 -55.81 48.36 -12.14
C LYS A 3 -55.28 47.61 -10.91
N THR A 4 -56.06 47.58 -9.83
CA THR A 4 -55.72 46.90 -8.57
C THR A 4 -55.66 45.38 -8.73
N CYS A 5 -56.47 44.78 -9.61
CA CYS A 5 -56.45 43.33 -9.83
C CYS A 5 -55.13 42.87 -10.46
N ASN A 6 -54.56 43.64 -11.39
CA ASN A 6 -53.27 43.28 -12.02
C ASN A 6 -52.15 43.30 -10.97
N ILE A 7 -52.11 44.34 -10.14
CA ILE A 7 -51.13 44.45 -9.05
C ILE A 7 -51.25 43.26 -8.08
N VAL A 8 -52.47 42.87 -7.71
CA VAL A 8 -52.67 41.73 -6.80
C VAL A 8 -52.22 40.43 -7.47
N LYS A 9 -52.54 40.20 -8.75
CA LYS A 9 -52.08 39.01 -9.48
C LYS A 9 -50.57 38.90 -9.53
N ASP A 10 -49.86 40.02 -9.75
CA ASP A 10 -48.39 40.06 -9.76
C ASP A 10 -47.80 39.76 -8.37
N LEU A 11 -48.52 40.10 -7.30
CA LEU A 11 -48.09 39.87 -5.92
C LEU A 11 -48.46 38.49 -5.35
N ILE A 12 -49.40 37.74 -5.97
CA ILE A 12 -49.84 36.42 -5.46
C ILE A 12 -48.67 35.44 -5.27
N PRO A 13 -47.72 35.26 -6.23
CA PRO A 13 -46.60 34.34 -6.04
C PRO A 13 -45.75 34.70 -4.83
N LEU A 14 -45.40 35.99 -4.69
CA LEU A 14 -44.61 36.49 -3.56
C LEU A 14 -45.38 36.40 -2.24
N TYR A 15 -46.70 36.52 -2.26
CA TYR A 15 -47.58 36.35 -1.10
C TYR A 15 -47.56 34.90 -0.61
N ILE A 16 -47.64 33.91 -1.52
CA ILE A 16 -47.57 32.48 -1.20
C ILE A 16 -46.21 32.14 -0.56
N GLU A 17 -45.12 32.68 -1.11
CA GLU A 17 -43.76 32.50 -0.59
C GLU A 17 -43.46 33.32 0.68
N ASN A 18 -44.43 34.08 1.20
CA ASN A 18 -44.26 34.99 2.34
C ASN A 18 -43.16 36.07 2.15
N MET A 19 -42.86 36.45 0.90
CA MET A 19 -41.81 37.41 0.54
C MET A 19 -42.33 38.83 0.27
N VAL A 20 -43.58 39.13 0.62
CA VAL A 20 -44.16 40.49 0.55
C VAL A 20 -44.05 41.22 1.89
N SER A 21 -43.94 42.55 1.84
CA SER A 21 -44.05 43.41 3.03
C SER A 21 -45.44 43.30 3.68
N ASP A 22 -45.55 43.62 4.98
CA ASP A 22 -46.81 43.56 5.72
C ASP A 22 -47.91 44.45 5.11
N GLU A 23 -47.53 45.63 4.60
CA GLU A 23 -48.46 46.54 3.91
C GLU A 23 -49.03 45.92 2.63
N SER A 24 -48.16 45.28 1.83
CA SER A 24 -48.56 44.58 0.60
C SER A 24 -49.41 43.34 0.92
N ARG A 25 -49.11 42.65 2.02
CA ARG A 25 -49.88 41.48 2.50
C ARG A 25 -51.32 41.85 2.83
N ILE A 26 -51.52 42.91 3.62
CA ILE A 26 -52.85 43.42 3.98
C ILE A 26 -53.64 43.86 2.74
N MET A 27 -52.96 44.45 1.75
CA MET A 27 -53.58 44.84 0.48
C MET A 27 -54.13 43.63 -0.29
N VAL A 28 -53.31 42.59 -0.43
CA VAL A 28 -53.69 41.33 -1.11
C VAL A 28 -54.85 40.67 -0.38
N GLU A 29 -54.77 40.49 0.94
CA GLU A 29 -55.81 39.88 1.77
C GLU A 29 -57.15 40.61 1.69
N ARG A 30 -57.12 41.94 1.75
CA ARG A 30 -58.32 42.77 1.60
C ARG A 30 -58.93 42.59 0.22
N HIS A 31 -58.11 42.51 -0.83
CA HIS A 31 -58.59 42.41 -2.21
C HIS A 31 -59.21 41.03 -2.51
N ILE A 32 -58.54 39.94 -2.16
CA ILE A 32 -59.03 38.57 -2.43
C ILE A 32 -60.33 38.25 -1.67
N LYS A 33 -60.61 38.96 -0.56
CA LYS A 33 -61.88 38.85 0.18
C LYS A 33 -63.09 39.29 -0.64
N PHE A 34 -62.91 40.27 -1.53
CA PHE A 34 -64.00 40.86 -2.32
C PHE A 34 -63.86 40.60 -3.83
N CYS A 35 -62.75 40.01 -4.29
CA CYS A 35 -62.49 39.71 -5.70
C CYS A 35 -62.40 38.18 -5.92
N PRO A 36 -63.43 37.54 -6.49
CA PRO A 36 -63.44 36.09 -6.72
C PRO A 36 -62.38 35.64 -7.73
N GLU A 37 -62.08 36.47 -8.74
CA GLU A 37 -61.04 36.21 -9.74
C GLU A 37 -59.65 36.04 -9.10
N CYS A 38 -59.24 36.97 -8.25
CA CYS A 38 -57.94 36.92 -7.57
C CYS A 38 -57.89 35.79 -6.53
N LYS A 39 -59.02 35.44 -5.92
CA LYS A 39 -59.13 34.30 -5.00
C LYS A 39 -58.95 32.96 -5.73
N ASN A 40 -59.51 32.82 -6.93
CA ASN A 40 -59.34 31.60 -7.73
C ASN A 40 -57.87 31.41 -8.15
N ILE A 41 -57.19 32.48 -8.57
CA ILE A 41 -55.76 32.43 -8.94
C ILE A 41 -54.90 32.01 -7.75
N LEU A 42 -55.18 32.53 -6.54
CA LEU A 42 -54.49 32.11 -5.32
C LEU A 42 -54.65 30.61 -5.06
N ASN A 43 -55.88 30.09 -5.16
CA ASN A 43 -56.17 28.67 -4.93
C ASN A 43 -55.52 27.77 -5.99
N GLU A 44 -55.56 28.17 -7.27
CA GLU A 44 -54.89 27.44 -8.35
C GLU A 44 -53.39 27.33 -8.10
N MET A 45 -52.73 28.43 -7.73
CA MET A 45 -51.29 28.43 -7.45
C MET A 45 -50.94 27.64 -6.17
N GLN A 46 -51.75 27.73 -5.11
CA GLN A 46 -51.54 26.94 -3.89
C GLN A 46 -51.71 25.43 -4.14
N SER A 47 -52.57 25.03 -5.09
CA SER A 47 -52.72 23.63 -5.47
C SER A 47 -51.52 23.04 -6.22
N PHE A 48 -50.70 23.90 -6.85
CA PHE A 48 -49.47 23.48 -7.53
C PHE A 48 -48.29 23.28 -6.56
N ASP A 49 -48.31 23.88 -5.37
CA ASP A 49 -47.24 23.67 -4.35
C ASP A 49 -47.36 22.32 -3.63
N GLU A 50 -48.49 21.62 -3.76
CA GLU A 50 -48.63 20.23 -3.30
C GLU A 50 -48.07 19.22 -4.33
N ILE A 51 -46.93 19.52 -4.98
CA ILE A 51 -46.16 18.44 -5.61
C ILE A 51 -45.69 17.56 -4.46
N PRO A 52 -46.10 16.27 -4.38
CA PRO A 52 -45.48 15.37 -3.43
C PRO A 52 -44.02 15.29 -3.85
N ALA A 53 -43.13 15.93 -3.08
CA ALA A 53 -41.71 15.76 -3.25
C ALA A 53 -41.46 14.25 -3.19
N ASP A 54 -41.19 13.66 -4.35
CA ASP A 54 -40.94 12.23 -4.50
C ASP A 54 -39.70 11.90 -3.65
N LYS A 55 -39.97 11.53 -2.40
CA LYS A 55 -38.98 11.14 -1.39
C LYS A 55 -38.51 9.70 -1.62
N ASP A 56 -38.87 9.04 -2.72
CA ASP A 56 -38.29 7.75 -3.08
C ASP A 56 -36.88 7.92 -3.68
N SER A 57 -35.94 8.20 -2.78
CA SER A 57 -34.49 8.09 -3.00
C SER A 57 -34.00 6.63 -3.11
N THR A 58 -34.91 5.65 -3.12
CA THR A 58 -34.60 4.21 -3.17
C THR A 58 -33.79 3.76 -4.39
N PRO A 59 -34.01 4.25 -5.64
CA PRO A 59 -33.17 3.88 -6.78
C PRO A 59 -31.75 4.51 -6.68
N LEU A 60 -31.63 5.73 -6.17
CA LEU A 60 -30.35 6.40 -5.98
C LEU A 60 -29.47 5.70 -4.94
N ARG A 61 -30.06 5.26 -3.81
CA ARG A 61 -29.35 4.48 -2.77
C ARG A 61 -28.79 3.16 -3.30
N LYS A 62 -29.53 2.48 -4.20
CA LYS A 62 -29.06 1.25 -4.86
C LYS A 62 -27.88 1.55 -5.80
N ILE A 63 -27.96 2.62 -6.59
CA ILE A 63 -26.87 3.05 -7.48
C ILE A 63 -25.61 3.40 -6.69
N GLU A 64 -25.73 4.19 -5.62
CA GLU A 64 -24.59 4.52 -4.77
C GLU A 64 -23.95 3.27 -4.15
N SER A 65 -24.75 2.32 -3.67
CA SER A 65 -24.23 1.10 -3.06
C SER A 65 -23.47 0.21 -4.05
N THR A 66 -23.93 0.14 -5.31
CA THR A 66 -23.26 -0.66 -6.35
C THR A 66 -21.97 0.03 -6.81
N LEU A 67 -21.97 1.36 -6.95
CA LEU A 67 -20.77 2.14 -7.26
C LEU A 67 -19.72 2.05 -6.14
N ARG A 68 -20.14 2.16 -4.86
CA ARG A 68 -19.24 1.99 -3.70
C ARG A 68 -18.64 0.59 -3.67
N LYS A 69 -19.43 -0.46 -3.92
CA LYS A 69 -18.94 -1.85 -4.01
C LYS A 69 -17.94 -2.04 -5.14
N LYS A 70 -18.22 -1.54 -6.34
CA LYS A 70 -17.30 -1.59 -7.48
C LYS A 70 -15.99 -0.85 -7.19
N LYS A 71 -16.07 0.36 -6.61
CA LYS A 71 -14.88 1.14 -6.21
C LYS A 71 -14.05 0.38 -5.16
N ALA A 72 -14.70 -0.21 -4.15
CA ALA A 72 -14.02 -1.04 -3.16
C ALA A 72 -13.36 -2.27 -3.80
N GLN A 73 -14.04 -2.96 -4.72
CA GLN A 73 -13.47 -4.08 -5.46
C GLN A 73 -12.25 -3.67 -6.28
N THR A 74 -12.30 -2.54 -6.99
CA THR A 74 -11.15 -2.02 -7.74
C THR A 74 -9.98 -1.66 -6.84
N ILE A 75 -10.24 -1.02 -5.68
CA ILE A 75 -9.20 -0.69 -4.70
C ILE A 75 -8.57 -1.98 -4.14
N ILE A 76 -9.38 -2.95 -3.73
CA ILE A 76 -8.90 -4.24 -3.20
C ILE A 76 -8.06 -4.97 -4.26
N LEU A 77 -8.53 -5.03 -5.50
CA LEU A 77 -7.80 -5.65 -6.60
C LEU A 77 -6.47 -4.93 -6.87
N SER A 78 -6.48 -3.59 -6.90
CA SER A 78 -5.27 -2.79 -7.07
C SER A 78 -4.25 -3.05 -5.96
N VAL A 79 -4.69 -3.03 -4.70
CA VAL A 79 -3.84 -3.32 -3.54
C VAL A 79 -3.28 -4.74 -3.61
N LEU A 80 -4.10 -5.74 -3.96
CA LEU A 80 -3.66 -7.12 -4.12
C LEU A 80 -2.60 -7.24 -5.22
N VAL A 81 -2.81 -6.62 -6.38
CA VAL A 81 -1.85 -6.64 -7.49
C VAL A 81 -0.54 -5.95 -7.08
N SER A 82 -0.61 -4.79 -6.44
CA SER A 82 0.57 -4.09 -5.94
C SER A 82 1.34 -4.93 -4.91
N LEU A 83 0.63 -5.63 -4.02
CA LEU A 83 1.24 -6.51 -3.03
C LEU A 83 1.92 -7.72 -3.69
N VAL A 84 1.30 -8.32 -4.71
CA VAL A 84 1.91 -9.41 -5.49
C VAL A 84 3.19 -8.94 -6.19
N VAL A 85 3.15 -7.79 -6.86
CA VAL A 85 4.33 -7.20 -7.52
C VAL A 85 5.44 -6.91 -6.51
N PHE A 86 5.09 -6.38 -5.34
CA PHE A 86 6.05 -6.11 -4.28
C PHE A 86 6.70 -7.38 -3.76
N VAL A 87 5.93 -8.44 -3.52
CA VAL A 87 6.46 -9.75 -3.09
C VAL A 87 7.41 -10.30 -4.14
N ILE A 88 7.04 -10.28 -5.42
CA ILE A 88 7.90 -10.75 -6.52
C ILE A 88 9.22 -9.96 -6.58
N ALA A 89 9.15 -8.62 -6.53
CA ALA A 89 10.33 -7.77 -6.54
C ALA A 89 11.24 -8.03 -5.33
N PHE A 90 10.66 -8.18 -4.15
CA PHE A 90 11.40 -8.46 -2.92
C PHE A 90 12.06 -9.85 -2.95
N SER A 91 11.35 -10.87 -3.46
CA SER A 91 11.93 -12.21 -3.66
C SER A 91 13.11 -12.18 -4.63
N PHE A 92 13.01 -11.42 -5.73
CA PHE A 92 14.12 -11.27 -6.67
C PHE A 92 15.32 -10.55 -6.05
N LEU A 93 15.09 -9.47 -5.29
CA LEU A 93 16.16 -8.70 -4.62
C LEU A 93 16.92 -9.48 -3.55
N THR A 94 16.24 -10.41 -2.88
CA THR A 94 16.80 -11.21 -1.79
C THR A 94 17.32 -12.58 -2.23
N ALA A 95 17.05 -12.98 -3.48
CA ALA A 95 17.56 -14.21 -4.06
C ALA A 95 19.10 -14.27 -3.97
N PRO A 96 19.68 -15.41 -3.55
CA PRO A 96 21.12 -15.54 -3.45
C PRO A 96 21.74 -15.55 -4.86
N GLU A 97 22.61 -14.58 -5.12
CA GLU A 97 23.51 -14.58 -6.27
C GLU A 97 24.85 -15.13 -5.82
N PHE A 98 25.18 -16.33 -6.30
CA PHE A 98 26.50 -16.92 -6.13
C PHE A 98 27.43 -16.30 -7.18
N HIS A 99 28.07 -15.18 -6.85
CA HIS A 99 29.12 -14.62 -7.68
C HIS A 99 30.40 -15.46 -7.57
N ARG A 100 31.21 -15.44 -8.64
CA ARG A 100 32.59 -15.96 -8.63
C ARG A 100 33.36 -15.37 -7.45
N TYR A 101 34.27 -16.17 -6.89
CA TYR A 101 35.14 -15.73 -5.81
C TYR A 101 35.80 -14.39 -6.18
N ASN A 102 35.72 -13.43 -5.26
CA ASN A 102 36.50 -12.20 -5.31
C ASN A 102 37.49 -12.29 -4.14
N GLU A 103 38.78 -12.13 -4.43
CA GLU A 103 39.95 -12.36 -3.55
C GLU A 103 39.94 -11.53 -2.24
N GLY A 104 38.95 -11.75 -1.41
CA GLY A 104 38.77 -10.99 -0.18
C GLY A 104 37.39 -11.09 0.44
N SER A 105 36.48 -11.93 -0.03
CA SER A 105 35.22 -12.19 0.68
C SER A 105 35.46 -12.79 2.08
N VAL A 106 36.54 -13.56 2.21
CA VAL A 106 36.89 -14.35 3.40
C VAL A 106 38.38 -14.19 3.71
N SER A 107 38.72 -14.02 4.99
CA SER A 107 40.09 -13.96 5.50
C SER A 107 40.25 -14.91 6.68
N LEU A 108 41.37 -15.62 6.74
CA LEU A 108 41.74 -16.51 7.85
C LEU A 108 42.72 -15.79 8.77
N GLN A 109 42.44 -15.76 10.06
CA GLN A 109 43.32 -15.22 11.08
C GLN A 109 43.58 -16.28 12.15
N ASP A 110 44.83 -16.64 12.39
CA ASP A 110 45.20 -17.45 13.55
C ASP A 110 45.05 -16.61 14.83
N ILE A 111 44.24 -17.11 15.77
CA ILE A 111 43.94 -16.41 17.03
C ILE A 111 44.69 -16.98 18.24
N GLY A 112 45.60 -17.93 18.01
CA GLY A 112 46.35 -18.65 19.04
C GLY A 112 45.75 -20.03 19.35
N ASP A 113 46.50 -20.87 20.07
CA ASP A 113 46.09 -22.21 20.50
C ASP A 113 45.64 -23.17 19.37
N GLY A 114 46.10 -22.91 18.14
CA GLY A 114 45.71 -23.68 16.94
C GLY A 114 44.32 -23.32 16.40
N LEU A 115 43.65 -22.32 16.96
CA LEU A 115 42.32 -21.88 16.53
C LEU A 115 42.43 -20.89 15.35
N VAL A 116 41.54 -21.07 14.37
CA VAL A 116 41.46 -20.21 13.18
C VAL A 116 40.15 -19.44 13.16
N LEU A 117 40.23 -18.12 13.13
CA LEU A 117 39.11 -17.21 12.97
C LEU A 117 38.86 -16.92 11.49
N LEU A 118 37.62 -17.16 11.06
CA LEU A 118 37.11 -16.82 9.76
C LEU A 118 36.46 -15.44 9.79
N GLN A 119 37.01 -14.49 9.04
CA GLN A 119 36.49 -13.14 8.92
C GLN A 119 35.84 -12.92 7.56
N PHE A 120 34.62 -12.37 7.57
CA PHE A 120 33.87 -12.07 6.36
C PHE A 120 33.87 -10.57 6.09
N LYS A 121 34.03 -10.17 4.81
CA LYS A 121 33.80 -8.77 4.43
C LYS A 121 32.31 -8.43 4.44
N ASN A 122 32.00 -7.15 4.58
CA ASN A 122 30.63 -6.61 4.55
C ASN A 122 29.91 -6.81 3.19
N THR A 123 30.59 -7.37 2.20
CA THR A 123 30.05 -7.75 0.90
C THR A 123 29.44 -9.15 0.89
N VAL A 124 29.66 -9.95 1.94
CA VAL A 124 29.10 -11.31 2.06
C VAL A 124 27.70 -11.22 2.68
N ALA A 125 26.68 -11.73 2.00
CA ALA A 125 25.31 -11.75 2.54
C ALA A 125 25.09 -12.94 3.49
N GLY A 126 25.73 -14.07 3.20
CA GLY A 126 25.72 -15.26 4.04
C GLY A 126 26.77 -16.29 3.60
N TYR A 127 26.93 -17.33 4.39
CA TYR A 127 27.92 -18.37 4.17
C TYR A 127 27.43 -19.72 4.71
N ASP A 128 28.03 -20.79 4.20
CA ASP A 128 27.90 -22.15 4.71
C ASP A 128 29.30 -22.75 4.93
N ILE A 129 29.43 -23.60 5.95
CA ILE A 129 30.69 -24.25 6.33
C ILE A 129 30.39 -25.72 6.60
N HIS A 130 31.08 -26.60 5.89
CA HIS A 130 31.06 -28.03 6.14
C HIS A 130 32.47 -28.50 6.49
N SER A 131 32.57 -29.44 7.42
CA SER A 131 33.83 -30.10 7.76
C SER A 131 33.70 -31.61 7.71
N TYR A 132 34.78 -32.28 7.33
CA TYR A 132 34.89 -33.74 7.31
C TYR A 132 36.32 -34.15 7.64
N PRO A 133 36.54 -35.35 8.23
CA PRO A 133 37.88 -35.83 8.54
C PRO A 133 38.67 -36.09 7.25
N ALA A 134 39.95 -35.72 7.24
CA ALA A 134 40.86 -36.01 6.14
C ALA A 134 41.15 -37.52 6.04
N GLU A 135 41.22 -38.05 4.82
CA GLU A 135 41.44 -39.49 4.59
C GLU A 135 42.79 -39.99 5.12
N ASP A 136 43.78 -39.11 5.20
CA ASP A 136 45.12 -39.39 5.72
C ASP A 136 45.22 -39.26 7.26
N GLY A 137 44.12 -38.89 7.93
CA GLY A 137 44.07 -38.68 9.37
C GLY A 137 44.79 -37.41 9.85
N SER A 138 45.16 -36.50 8.95
CA SER A 138 45.89 -35.25 9.27
C SER A 138 45.04 -34.21 10.03
N GLY A 139 43.72 -34.39 10.08
CA GLY A 139 42.81 -33.47 10.74
C GLY A 139 41.45 -33.39 10.03
N TYR A 140 40.86 -32.20 10.01
CA TYR A 140 39.62 -31.90 9.31
C TYR A 140 39.86 -31.01 8.10
N VAL A 141 39.12 -31.29 7.02
CA VAL A 141 39.03 -30.44 5.84
C VAL A 141 37.77 -29.60 5.93
N TYR A 142 37.89 -28.30 5.71
CA TYR A 142 36.79 -27.35 5.75
C TYR A 142 36.44 -26.83 4.36
N HIS A 143 35.17 -26.89 4.01
CA HIS A 143 34.61 -26.32 2.79
C HIS A 143 33.76 -25.11 3.15
N ILE A 144 34.09 -23.96 2.56
CA ILE A 144 33.41 -22.69 2.80
C ILE A 144 32.78 -22.23 1.49
N THR A 145 31.50 -21.89 1.54
CA THR A 145 30.78 -21.29 0.43
C THR A 145 30.19 -19.97 0.90
N THR A 146 30.30 -18.91 0.11
CA THR A 146 29.65 -17.63 0.43
C THR A 146 28.75 -17.18 -0.70
N TRP A 147 27.70 -16.44 -0.37
CA TRP A 147 26.81 -15.82 -1.35
C TRP A 147 26.60 -14.35 -1.04
N ASN A 148 26.23 -13.61 -2.07
CA ASN A 148 25.76 -12.24 -1.95
C ASN A 148 24.31 -12.15 -2.46
N ASN A 149 23.66 -11.00 -2.27
CA ASN A 149 22.41 -10.69 -2.96
C ASN A 149 22.31 -9.18 -3.24
N ILE A 150 21.41 -8.82 -4.15
CA ILE A 150 21.22 -7.44 -4.61
C ILE A 150 20.80 -6.54 -3.43
N TRP A 151 19.99 -7.07 -2.51
CA TRP A 151 19.61 -6.38 -1.27
C TRP A 151 20.80 -6.00 -0.40
N ASN A 152 21.74 -6.93 -0.17
CA ASN A 152 22.95 -6.69 0.61
C ASN A 152 23.86 -5.67 -0.08
N ARG A 153 23.98 -5.70 -1.41
CA ARG A 153 24.75 -4.71 -2.18
C ARG A 153 24.16 -3.31 -2.04
N MET A 154 22.83 -3.18 -2.07
CA MET A 154 22.14 -1.89 -2.01
C MET A 154 22.16 -1.27 -0.61
N PHE A 155 21.96 -2.09 0.42
CA PHE A 155 21.78 -1.61 1.79
C PHE A 155 22.95 -1.92 2.74
N LYS A 156 24.02 -2.58 2.27
CA LYS A 156 25.20 -3.00 3.07
C LYS A 156 24.80 -3.72 4.36
N THR A 157 23.83 -4.62 4.28
CA THR A 157 23.18 -5.27 5.43
C THR A 157 23.84 -6.59 5.84
N SER A 158 25.15 -6.75 5.61
CA SER A 158 25.86 -8.02 5.82
C SER A 158 25.51 -8.64 7.17
N LYS A 159 24.96 -9.86 7.10
CA LYS A 159 24.64 -10.68 8.28
C LYS A 159 25.73 -11.71 8.58
N ALA A 160 26.76 -11.80 7.74
CA ALA A 160 27.86 -12.72 7.93
C ALA A 160 28.68 -12.30 9.16
N LYS A 161 28.57 -13.08 10.24
CA LYS A 161 29.37 -12.88 11.45
C LYS A 161 30.64 -13.70 11.36
N ASN A 162 31.75 -13.11 11.79
CA ASN A 162 33.01 -13.80 11.97
C ASN A 162 32.81 -15.00 12.91
N THR A 163 33.44 -16.13 12.59
CA THR A 163 33.28 -17.38 13.34
C THR A 163 34.61 -18.11 13.46
N VAL A 164 34.79 -18.89 14.53
CA VAL A 164 35.95 -19.78 14.66
C VAL A 164 35.65 -21.05 13.87
N LEU A 165 36.61 -21.48 13.03
CA LEU A 165 36.47 -22.65 12.16
C LEU A 165 36.52 -23.97 12.95
N ASN A 166 37.50 -24.10 13.85
CA ASN A 166 37.75 -25.28 14.66
C ASN A 166 37.51 -25.01 16.15
N PRO A 167 36.27 -24.75 16.58
CA PRO A 167 35.98 -24.32 17.96
C PRO A 167 36.36 -25.37 19.02
N ASN A 168 36.57 -26.63 18.64
CA ASN A 168 36.97 -27.70 19.56
C ASN A 168 38.50 -27.92 19.59
N GLY A 169 39.27 -27.09 18.88
CA GLY A 169 40.73 -27.21 18.81
C GLY A 169 41.21 -28.38 17.95
N GLU A 170 40.36 -28.90 17.07
CA GLU A 170 40.72 -29.92 16.10
C GLU A 170 41.78 -29.42 15.10
N ALA A 171 42.67 -30.32 14.67
CA ALA A 171 43.67 -30.02 13.66
C ALA A 171 43.00 -29.76 12.31
N ILE A 172 43.48 -28.74 11.60
CA ILE A 172 42.98 -28.35 10.27
C ILE A 172 43.96 -28.88 9.23
N ALA A 173 43.47 -29.78 8.38
CA ALA A 173 44.25 -30.37 7.30
C ALA A 173 44.28 -29.45 6.07
N ALA A 174 43.12 -28.91 5.69
CA ALA A 174 42.99 -27.96 4.59
C ALA A 174 41.68 -27.15 4.71
N VAL A 175 41.67 -25.96 4.13
CA VAL A 175 40.51 -25.08 4.02
C VAL A 175 40.31 -24.72 2.55
N TYR A 176 39.17 -25.10 1.99
CA TYR A 176 38.80 -24.82 0.61
C TYR A 176 37.62 -23.84 0.53
N TYR A 177 37.71 -22.90 -0.40
CA TYR A 177 36.59 -22.06 -0.80
C TYR A 177 35.95 -22.64 -2.07
N TYR A 178 34.69 -23.07 -1.98
CA TYR A 178 33.98 -23.63 -3.13
C TYR A 178 33.20 -22.55 -3.90
N GLN A 179 33.43 -22.52 -5.20
CA GLN A 179 32.75 -21.62 -6.12
C GLN A 179 31.54 -22.30 -6.76
N ALA A 180 30.58 -21.50 -7.24
CA ALA A 180 29.38 -22.01 -7.89
C ALA A 180 29.63 -22.72 -9.23
N ASP A 181 30.81 -22.58 -9.82
CA ASP A 181 31.24 -23.32 -11.02
C ASP A 181 31.90 -24.67 -10.70
N GLY A 182 31.93 -25.07 -9.41
CA GLY A 182 32.52 -26.33 -8.95
C GLY A 182 34.03 -26.28 -8.78
N SER A 183 34.67 -25.13 -9.04
CA SER A 183 36.08 -24.93 -8.68
C SER A 183 36.24 -24.70 -7.18
N ALA A 184 37.40 -25.08 -6.65
CA ALA A 184 37.75 -24.88 -5.25
C ALA A 184 39.11 -24.19 -5.14
N ASP A 185 39.16 -23.11 -4.37
CA ASP A 185 40.41 -22.40 -4.07
C ASP A 185 40.95 -22.86 -2.71
N HIS A 186 42.21 -23.26 -2.67
CA HIS A 186 42.89 -23.67 -1.43
C HIS A 186 43.32 -22.42 -0.63
N LEU A 187 42.80 -22.27 0.59
CA LEU A 187 43.03 -21.09 1.43
C LEU A 187 44.13 -21.32 2.48
N LYS A 188 44.25 -22.53 3.03
CA LYS A 188 45.20 -22.91 4.08
C LYS A 188 45.29 -24.42 4.12
#